data_AF-A0A922LI44-F1
#
_entry.id   AF-A0A922LI44-F1
#
_cell.length_a   1.000
_cell.length_b   1.000
_cell.length_c   1.000
_cell.angle_alpha   90.00
_cell.angle_beta   90.00
_cell.angle_gamma   90.00
#
_symmetry.space_group_name_H-M   'P 1'
#
loop_
_entity.id
_entity.type
_entity.pdbx_description
1 polymer ?
#
loop_
_entity_poly.entity_id
_entity_poly.type
_entity_poly.pdbx_seq_one_letter_code
_entity_poly.pdbx_strand_id
1 'polypeptide(L)'
;MIHSVFILLLVVQTAIFSVESNKINLVAKRNIDDNSTLAECDTCLAGMNLVHYILSENYWVEIYMIAAQQLCQSIPSESLRDTCLKYVNNYLNDTLKILATAVNPDYICKALQACTNNTNSLTNRNIV
;
A
#
# COMPACT_ATOMS: atom_id res chain seq x y z
N MET A 1 -23.72 -0.23 -32.10
CA MET A 1 -23.70 0.37 -30.75
C MET A 1 -24.03 -0.67 -29.68
N ILE A 2 -25.15 -1.40 -29.77
CA ILE A 2 -25.56 -2.44 -28.80
C ILE A 2 -24.55 -3.61 -28.70
N HIS A 3 -23.95 -4.00 -29.83
CA HIS A 3 -22.97 -5.10 -29.87
C HIS A 3 -21.68 -4.78 -29.08
N SER A 4 -21.24 -3.52 -29.10
CA SER A 4 -20.05 -3.05 -28.38
C SER A 4 -20.27 -3.01 -26.86
N VAL A 5 -21.50 -2.70 -26.43
CA VAL A 5 -21.89 -2.72 -25.01
C VAL A 5 -21.92 -4.15 -24.48
N PHE A 6 -22.39 -5.11 -25.28
CA PHE A 6 -22.39 -6.53 -24.90
C PHE A 6 -20.96 -7.08 -24.73
N ILE A 7 -20.04 -6.69 -25.61
CA ILE A 7 -18.62 -7.08 -25.51
C ILE A 7 -18.00 -6.49 -24.24
N LEU A 8 -18.27 -5.22 -23.92
CA LEU A 8 -17.80 -4.59 -22.69
C LEU A 8 -18.35 -5.28 -21.43
N LEU A 9 -19.64 -5.65 -21.42
CA LEU A 9 -20.25 -6.38 -20.29
C LEU A 9 -19.63 -7.76 -20.10
N LEU A 10 -19.37 -8.50 -21.19
CA LEU A 10 -18.72 -9.80 -21.14
C LEU A 10 -17.27 -9.71 -20.64
N VAL A 11 -16.51 -8.71 -21.09
CA VAL A 11 -15.13 -8.45 -20.63
C VAL A 11 -15.12 -8.07 -19.14
N VAL A 12 -16.10 -7.27 -18.70
CA VAL A 12 -16.25 -6.91 -17.28
C VAL A 12 -16.59 -8.13 -16.45
N GLN A 13 -17.49 -9.01 -16.92
CA GLN A 13 -17.82 -10.26 -16.21
C GLN A 13 -16.63 -11.20 -16.12
N THR A 14 -15.84 -11.40 -17.19
CA THR A 14 -14.64 -12.25 -17.13
C THR A 14 -13.53 -11.66 -16.24
N ALA A 15 -13.38 -10.34 -16.21
CA ALA A 15 -12.49 -9.65 -15.27
C ALA A 15 -12.97 -9.73 -13.81
N ILE A 16 -14.28 -9.74 -13.56
CA ILE A 16 -14.85 -9.96 -12.22
C ILE A 16 -14.65 -11.42 -11.79
N PHE A 17 -14.84 -12.39 -12.69
CA PHE A 17 -14.62 -13.82 -12.38
C PHE A 17 -13.15 -14.16 -12.04
N SER A 18 -12.17 -13.47 -12.64
CA SER A 18 -10.76 -13.64 -12.27
C SER A 18 -10.41 -13.08 -10.89
N VAL A 19 -11.24 -12.18 -10.35
CA VAL A 19 -11.09 -11.64 -8.99
C VAL A 19 -11.65 -12.60 -7.92
N GLU A 20 -12.58 -13.51 -8.26
CA GLU A 20 -13.25 -14.39 -7.28
C GLU A 20 -12.68 -15.83 -7.20
N SER A 21 -11.80 -16.27 -8.10
CA SER A 21 -11.32 -17.67 -8.14
C SER A 21 -9.88 -17.92 -7.68
N ASN A 22 -9.25 -16.97 -6.98
CA ASN A 22 -8.07 -17.30 -6.18
C ASN A 22 -8.37 -17.11 -4.68
N LYS A 23 -9.36 -17.87 -4.18
CA LYS A 23 -9.20 -18.43 -2.83
C LYS A 23 -8.01 -19.38 -2.89
N ILE A 24 -6.80 -18.82 -2.85
CA ILE A 24 -5.60 -19.58 -2.53
C ILE A 24 -5.94 -20.26 -1.20
N ASN A 25 -5.85 -21.58 -1.17
CA ASN A 25 -5.85 -22.36 0.06
C ASN A 25 -4.72 -21.84 0.95
N LEU A 26 -5.01 -20.85 1.80
CA LEU A 26 -4.07 -20.28 2.76
C LEU A 26 -4.66 -20.32 4.17
N VAL A 27 -5.42 -21.35 4.54
CA VAL A 27 -5.51 -21.71 5.96
C VAL A 27 -5.63 -23.23 6.08
N ALA A 28 -4.48 -23.91 6.08
CA ALA A 28 -4.39 -25.16 6.82
C ALA A 28 -4.58 -24.80 8.30
N LYS A 29 -5.72 -25.21 8.86
CA LYS A 29 -6.15 -24.98 10.25
C LYS A 29 -5.01 -25.29 11.25
N ARG A 30 -4.41 -24.25 11.83
CA ARG A 30 -3.55 -24.34 13.03
C ARG A 30 -4.25 -23.69 14.23
N ASN A 31 -3.92 -24.19 15.42
CA ASN A 31 -4.62 -24.00 16.68
C ASN A 31 -4.91 -22.53 17.03
N ILE A 32 -6.12 -22.31 17.56
CA ILE A 32 -6.78 -21.04 17.83
C ILE A 32 -6.20 -20.46 19.13
N ASP A 33 -4.94 -20.06 19.11
CA ASP A 33 -4.30 -19.17 20.09
C ASP A 33 -3.17 -18.32 19.43
N ASP A 34 -2.85 -18.59 18.15
CA ASP A 34 -1.74 -18.02 17.35
C ASP A 34 -2.22 -17.56 15.95
N ASN A 35 -3.51 -17.19 15.85
CA ASN A 35 -4.14 -16.75 14.60
C ASN A 35 -4.09 -15.22 14.47
N SER A 36 -4.40 -14.50 15.56
CA SER A 36 -4.50 -13.04 15.53
C SER A 36 -3.14 -12.38 15.30
N THR A 37 -2.10 -12.85 15.97
CA THR A 37 -0.72 -12.32 15.86
C THR A 37 -0.11 -12.55 14.47
N LEU A 38 -0.38 -13.70 13.85
CA LEU A 38 0.05 -13.98 12.49
C LEU A 38 -0.73 -13.13 11.47
N ALA A 39 -2.04 -13.02 11.64
CA ALA A 39 -2.88 -12.18 10.78
C ALA A 39 -2.51 -10.70 10.88
N GLU A 40 -2.17 -10.21 12.08
CA GLU A 40 -1.68 -8.85 12.32
C GLU A 40 -0.32 -8.61 11.64
N CYS A 41 0.61 -9.57 11.75
CA CYS A 41 1.91 -9.48 11.10
C CYS A 41 1.77 -9.45 9.57
N ASP A 42 1.04 -10.41 8.99
CA ASP A 42 0.82 -10.49 7.54
C ASP A 42 0.11 -9.24 7.01
N THR A 43 -0.89 -8.74 7.75
CA THR A 43 -1.60 -7.51 7.39
C THR A 43 -0.67 -6.30 7.44
N CYS A 44 0.17 -6.19 8.46
CA CYS A 44 1.14 -5.11 8.56
C CYS A 44 2.14 -5.15 7.41
N LEU A 45 2.71 -6.32 7.12
CA LEU A 45 3.67 -6.49 6.03
C LEU A 45 3.03 -6.14 4.68
N ALA A 46 1.81 -6.60 4.42
CA ALA A 46 1.07 -6.23 3.21
C ALA A 46 0.82 -4.72 3.14
N GLY A 47 0.39 -4.10 4.24
CA GLY A 47 0.16 -2.66 4.32
C GLY A 47 1.43 -1.84 4.08
N MET A 48 2.57 -2.24 4.64
CA MET A 48 3.84 -1.55 4.45
C MET A 48 4.42 -1.74 3.05
N ASN A 49 4.22 -2.90 2.43
CA ASN A 49 4.53 -3.08 1.02
C ASN A 49 3.66 -2.17 0.13
N LEU A 50 2.37 -2.01 0.47
CA LEU A 50 1.50 -1.07 -0.23
C LEU A 50 1.97 0.38 -0.06
N VAL A 51 2.35 0.80 1.16
CA VAL A 51 2.92 2.13 1.39
C VAL A 51 4.19 2.34 0.58
N HIS A 52 5.11 1.37 0.56
CA HIS A 52 6.31 1.44 -0.26
C HIS A 52 5.99 1.62 -1.74
N TYR A 53 5.06 0.82 -2.28
CA TYR A 53 4.59 0.93 -3.66
C TYR A 53 4.03 2.33 -3.97
N ILE A 54 3.11 2.82 -3.13
CA ILE A 54 2.51 4.15 -3.28
C ILE A 54 3.57 5.26 -3.30
N LEU A 55 4.62 5.16 -2.47
CA LEU A 55 5.68 6.16 -2.42
C LEU A 55 6.72 6.02 -3.55
N SER A 56 6.80 4.86 -4.21
CA SER A 56 7.79 4.57 -5.26
C SER A 56 7.26 4.85 -6.67
N GLU A 57 5.95 4.79 -6.87
CA GLU A 57 5.32 4.96 -8.18
C GLU A 57 5.07 6.43 -8.50
N ASN A 58 5.55 6.87 -9.67
CA ASN A 58 5.40 8.25 -10.13
C ASN A 58 3.95 8.73 -10.17
N TYR A 59 3.01 7.83 -10.52
CA TYR A 59 1.58 8.16 -10.56
C TYR A 59 1.06 8.64 -9.20
N TRP A 60 1.31 7.88 -8.15
CA TRP A 60 0.85 8.23 -6.80
C TRP A 60 1.56 9.48 -6.27
N VAL A 61 2.86 9.59 -6.51
CA VAL A 61 3.66 10.78 -6.14
C VAL A 61 3.08 12.05 -6.77
N GLU A 62 2.71 12.01 -8.05
CA GLU A 62 2.10 13.15 -8.73
C GLU A 62 0.75 13.54 -8.10
N ILE A 63 -0.08 12.56 -7.76
CA ILE A 63 -1.36 12.81 -7.06
C ILE A 63 -1.13 13.49 -5.70
N TYR A 64 -0.13 13.05 -4.91
CA TYR A 64 0.19 13.70 -3.64
C TYR A 64 0.74 15.11 -3.81
N MET A 65 1.54 15.37 -4.85
CA MET A 65 2.02 16.71 -5.18
C MET A 65 0.85 17.66 -5.46
N ILE A 66 -0.10 17.23 -6.30
CA ILE A 66 -1.29 18.02 -6.62
C ILE A 66 -2.13 18.29 -5.37
N ALA A 67 -2.38 17.26 -4.56
CA ALA A 67 -3.14 17.39 -3.32
C ALA A 67 -2.46 18.38 -2.35
N ALA A 68 -1.14 18.30 -2.18
CA ALA A 68 -0.38 19.21 -1.33
C ALA A 68 -0.42 20.66 -1.86
N GLN A 69 -0.33 20.87 -3.17
CA GLN A 69 -0.48 22.20 -3.77
C GLN A 69 -1.89 22.78 -3.51
N GLN A 70 -2.94 21.97 -3.66
CA GLN A 70 -4.31 22.39 -3.35
C GLN A 70 -4.49 22.75 -1.88
N LEU A 71 -3.88 21.98 -0.97
CA LEU A 71 -3.86 22.32 0.45
C LEU A 71 -3.16 23.66 0.70
N CYS A 72 -2.01 23.92 0.06
CA CYS A 72 -1.35 25.22 0.15
C CYS A 72 -2.24 26.37 -0.37
N GLN A 73 -2.98 26.15 -1.46
CA GLN A 73 -3.89 27.16 -2.02
C GLN A 73 -5.05 27.52 -1.10
N SER A 74 -5.46 26.61 -0.21
CA SER A 74 -6.52 26.87 0.78
C SER A 74 -6.09 27.82 1.90
N ILE A 75 -4.79 28.13 2.02
CA ILE A 75 -4.26 29.02 3.05
C ILE A 75 -4.61 30.49 2.71
N PRO A 76 -5.32 31.21 3.60
CA PRO A 76 -5.71 32.60 3.33
C PRO A 76 -4.53 33.58 3.31
N SER A 77 -3.54 33.36 4.19
CA SER A 77 -2.33 34.19 4.27
C SER A 77 -1.44 33.93 3.07
N GLU A 78 -1.16 34.98 2.30
CA GLU A 78 -0.33 34.91 1.09
C GLU A 78 1.10 34.46 1.39
N SER A 79 1.75 35.03 2.41
CA SER A 79 3.12 34.67 2.78
C SER A 79 3.26 33.21 3.22
N LEU A 80 2.27 32.68 3.94
CA LEU A 80 2.23 31.28 4.34
C LEU A 80 1.94 30.35 3.16
N ARG A 81 1.02 30.74 2.27
CA ARG A 81 0.74 30.01 1.02
C ARG A 81 1.99 29.90 0.16
N ASP A 82 2.71 30.99 -0.04
CA ASP A 82 3.92 31.01 -0.86
C ASP A 82 5.03 30.15 -0.26
N THR A 83 5.17 30.20 1.07
CA THR A 83 6.12 29.35 1.81
C THR A 83 5.75 27.87 1.65
N CYS A 84 4.46 27.53 1.77
CA CYS A 84 3.94 26.18 1.57
C CYS A 84 4.20 25.68 0.14
N LEU A 85 3.86 26.48 -0.87
CA LEU A 85 4.07 26.14 -2.28
C LEU A 85 5.56 25.96 -2.60
N LYS A 86 6.44 26.82 -2.05
CA LYS A 86 7.89 26.63 -2.15
C LYS A 86 8.32 25.30 -1.56
N TYR A 87 7.81 24.95 -0.38
CA TYR A 87 8.16 23.69 0.25
C TYR A 87 7.73 22.50 -0.61
N VAL A 88 6.48 22.49 -1.07
CA VAL A 88 5.92 21.41 -1.89
C VAL A 88 6.73 21.25 -3.19
N ASN A 89 6.96 22.34 -3.91
CA ASN A 89 7.62 22.30 -5.21
C ASN A 89 9.10 21.92 -5.13
N ASN A 90 9.78 22.28 -4.05
CA ASN A 90 11.23 22.09 -3.93
C ASN A 90 11.61 20.83 -3.15
N TYR A 91 10.76 20.37 -2.22
CA TYR A 91 11.17 19.35 -1.24
C TYR A 91 10.23 18.16 -1.17
N LEU A 92 8.93 18.28 -1.48
CA LEU A 92 7.99 17.18 -1.24
C LEU A 92 8.30 15.94 -2.08
N ASN A 93 8.62 16.11 -3.36
CA ASN A 93 8.98 14.99 -4.23
C ASN A 93 10.18 14.19 -3.68
N ASP A 94 11.24 14.88 -3.29
CA ASP A 94 12.44 14.23 -2.75
C ASP A 94 12.18 13.63 -1.37
N THR A 95 11.33 14.29 -0.55
CA THR A 95 10.87 13.76 0.73
C THR A 95 10.14 12.43 0.54
N LEU A 96 9.21 12.34 -0.42
CA LEU A 96 8.47 11.10 -0.70
C LEU A 96 9.40 9.97 -1.18
N LYS A 97 10.40 10.28 -1.99
CA LYS A 97 11.41 9.30 -2.44
C LYS A 97 12.31 8.80 -1.31
N ILE A 98 12.73 9.71 -0.42
CA ILE A 98 13.49 9.34 0.78
C ILE A 98 12.64 8.44 1.67
N LEU A 99 11.35 8.78 1.86
CA LEU A 99 10.42 7.94 2.61
C LEU A 99 10.25 6.57 1.98
N ALA A 100 10.09 6.47 0.66
CA ALA A 100 10.02 5.18 -0.05
C ALA A 100 11.23 4.30 0.29
N THR A 101 12.43 4.88 0.27
CA THR A 101 13.69 4.17 0.59
C THR A 101 13.77 3.78 2.07
N ALA A 102 13.19 4.57 2.97
CA ALA A 102 13.20 4.32 4.41
C ALA A 102 12.16 3.29 4.86
N VAL A 103 11.12 3.04 4.06
CA VAL A 103 10.08 2.06 4.40
C VAL A 103 10.65 0.64 4.30
N ASN A 104 10.93 0.06 5.46
CA ASN A 104 11.27 -1.35 5.60
C ASN A 104 10.11 -2.06 6.34
N PRO A 105 9.28 -2.85 5.62
CA PRO A 105 8.12 -3.53 6.21
C PRO A 105 8.45 -4.38 7.43
N ASP A 106 9.52 -5.18 7.38
CA ASP A 106 9.91 -6.05 8.50
C ASP A 106 10.28 -5.26 9.74
N TYR A 107 11.08 -4.20 9.57
CA TYR A 107 11.50 -3.33 10.66
C TYR A 107 10.30 -2.60 11.28
N ILE A 108 9.46 -1.99 10.44
CA ILE A 108 8.29 -1.22 10.90
C ILE A 108 7.30 -2.14 11.62
N CYS A 109 6.98 -3.30 11.05
CA CYS A 109 6.01 -4.21 11.64
C CYS A 109 6.50 -4.84 12.95
N LYS A 110 7.82 -5.07 13.11
CA LYS A 110 8.41 -5.44 14.40
C LYS A 110 8.38 -4.29 15.40
N ALA A 111 8.68 -3.06 14.96
CA ALA A 111 8.65 -1.88 15.82
C ALA A 111 7.23 -1.58 16.34
N LEU A 112 6.22 -1.81 15.51
CA LEU A 112 4.80 -1.74 15.88
C LEU A 112 4.33 -2.95 16.70
N GLN A 113 5.19 -3.93 16.96
CA GLN A 113 4.89 -5.19 17.64
C GLN A 113 3.82 -6.05 16.94
N ALA A 114 3.48 -5.71 15.69
CA ALA A 114 2.60 -6.53 14.85
C ALA A 114 3.28 -7.84 14.44
N CYS A 115 4.62 -7.84 14.31
CA CYS A 115 5.43 -9.03 14.09
C CYS A 115 6.37 -9.26 15.28
N THR A 116 6.50 -10.52 15.73
CA THR A 116 7.45 -10.88 16.80
C THR A 116 8.89 -11.02 16.26
N ASN A 117 9.88 -10.85 17.14
CA ASN A 117 11.30 -10.95 16.79
C ASN A 117 11.78 -12.38 16.50
N ASN A 118 10.96 -13.40 16.80
CA ASN A 118 11.32 -14.80 16.59
C ASN A 118 10.78 -15.32 15.27
N THR A 119 11.74 -15.68 14.43
CA THR A 119 11.61 -16.42 13.19
C THR A 119 10.85 -17.73 13.38
N ASN A 120 9.54 -17.72 13.16
CA ASN A 120 8.77 -18.96 12.93
C ASN A 120 7.71 -18.81 11.83
N SER A 121 7.78 -17.78 10.98
CA SER A 121 6.94 -17.72 9.76
C SER A 121 7.65 -18.17 8.47
N LEU A 122 8.93 -18.59 8.55
CA LEU A 122 9.65 -19.18 7.42
C LEU A 122 10.28 -20.56 7.70
N THR A 123 10.07 -21.15 8.87
CA THR A 123 10.52 -22.53 9.12
C THR A 123 9.53 -23.50 8.52
N ASN A 124 9.83 -23.92 7.29
CA ASN A 124 9.30 -25.07 6.54
C ASN A 124 8.40 -24.76 5.32
N ARG A 125 9.01 -24.28 4.22
CA ARG A 125 8.55 -24.56 2.85
C ARG A 125 9.50 -25.53 2.13
N ASN A 126 9.83 -26.65 2.77
CA ASN A 126 10.37 -27.84 2.11
C ASN A 126 9.57 -29.05 2.60
N ILE A 127 8.41 -29.30 1.98
CA ILE A 127 7.75 -30.60 2.06
C ILE A 127 7.75 -31.17 0.65
N VAL A 128 8.41 -32.32 0.55
CA VAL A 128 8.54 -33.23 -0.61
C VAL A 128 7.19 -33.56 -1.22
#